data_AF-A0A2K3MCS5-F1
#
_entry.id   AF-A0A2K3MCS5-F1
#
_cell.length_a   1.000
_cell.length_b   1.000
_cell.length_c   1.000
_cell.angle_alpha   90.00
_cell.angle_beta   90.00
_cell.angle_gamma   90.00
#
_symmetry.space_group_name_H-M   'P 1'
#
loop_
_entity.id
_entity.type
_entity.pdbx_description
1 polymer ?
#
loop_
_entity_poly.entity_id
_entity_poly.type
_entity_poly.pdbx_seq_one_letter_code
_entity_poly.pdbx_strand_id
1 'polypeptide(L)'
;MIHANQTNCALFVGTWIPDDTDPFYQSSNCPIIDPQFNCKMFGRPDSNYLKYRWRPLNCELPRFNGVQFLIGMRGKSIMFVGDSLGRNQWESLICMIYADVPQSQTQLVRGEQLSTFRFLEAEV
;
A
#
# COMPACT_ATOMS: atom_id res chain seq x y z
N MET A 1 19.38 -21.46 13.66
CA MET A 1 18.01 -21.40 14.19
C MET A 1 17.80 -20.02 14.76
N ILE A 2 16.92 -19.21 14.19
CA ILE A 2 16.63 -17.86 14.72
C ILE A 2 15.62 -18.06 15.86
N HIS A 3 16.08 -17.91 17.10
CA HIS A 3 15.21 -17.88 18.27
C HIS A 3 14.49 -16.54 18.32
N ALA A 4 13.29 -16.47 17.76
CA ALA A 4 12.36 -15.40 18.08
C ALA A 4 11.81 -15.65 19.50
N ASN A 5 11.95 -14.68 20.39
CA ASN A 5 11.32 -14.70 21.70
C ASN A 5 9.79 -14.85 21.49
N GLN A 6 9.20 -15.96 21.95
CA GLN A 6 7.86 -16.41 21.56
C GLN A 6 6.71 -15.47 21.97
N THR A 7 6.98 -14.39 22.69
CA THR A 7 5.98 -13.44 23.19
C THR A 7 5.77 -12.20 22.31
N ASN A 8 6.72 -11.87 21.41
CA ASN A 8 6.62 -10.66 20.57
C ASN A 8 6.30 -11.02 19.12
N CYS A 9 5.44 -10.21 18.49
CA CYS A 9 5.09 -10.31 17.08
C CYS A 9 6.33 -10.09 16.20
N ALA A 10 6.80 -11.13 15.51
CA ALA A 10 8.01 -11.07 14.71
C ALA A 10 7.68 -10.61 13.27
N LEU A 11 7.42 -9.32 13.09
CA LEU A 11 6.89 -8.72 11.86
C LEU A 11 7.59 -9.14 10.56
N PHE A 12 8.91 -9.32 10.58
CA PHE A 12 9.73 -9.61 9.40
C PHE A 12 10.12 -11.09 9.25
N VAL A 13 9.66 -11.96 10.16
CA VAL A 13 9.91 -13.41 10.11
C VAL A 13 8.56 -14.10 10.02
N GLY A 14 8.31 -14.90 8.98
CA GLY A 14 6.98 -15.41 8.72
C GLY A 14 6.89 -16.17 7.40
N THR A 15 5.67 -16.27 6.88
CA THR A 15 5.39 -16.99 5.62
C THR A 15 4.35 -16.24 4.81
N TRP A 16 4.50 -16.30 3.48
CA TRP A 16 3.44 -15.92 2.56
C TRP A 16 2.37 -17.00 2.56
N ILE A 17 1.12 -16.61 2.74
CA ILE A 17 -0.03 -17.52 2.69
C ILE A 17 -1.04 -17.00 1.67
N PRO A 18 -1.80 -17.90 1.00
CA PRO A 18 -2.90 -17.51 0.14
C PRO A 18 -3.93 -16.68 0.91
N ASP A 19 -4.48 -15.68 0.25
CA ASP A 19 -5.55 -14.82 0.75
C ASP A 19 -6.61 -14.66 -0.34
N ASP A 20 -7.77 -15.27 -0.12
CA ASP A 20 -8.88 -15.25 -1.07
C ASP A 20 -9.63 -13.92 -1.09
N THR A 21 -9.37 -13.03 -0.13
CA THR A 21 -9.94 -11.68 -0.11
C THR A 21 -9.45 -10.85 -1.29
N ASP A 22 -10.15 -9.76 -1.59
CA ASP A 22 -9.75 -8.87 -2.67
C ASP A 22 -8.42 -8.17 -2.35
N PRO A 23 -7.57 -7.90 -3.37
CA PRO A 23 -6.38 -7.09 -3.16
C PRO A 23 -6.78 -5.71 -2.65
N PHE A 24 -5.88 -5.05 -1.90
CA PHE A 24 -6.16 -3.72 -1.34
C PHE A 24 -6.53 -2.67 -2.39
N TYR A 25 -6.07 -2.83 -3.62
CA TYR A 25 -6.47 -2.00 -4.74
C TYR A 25 -6.29 -2.77 -6.05
N GLN A 26 -6.97 -2.31 -7.10
CA GLN A 26 -6.69 -2.70 -8.48
C GLN A 26 -5.85 -1.61 -9.15
N SER A 27 -4.71 -1.98 -9.73
CA SER A 27 -3.81 -1.02 -10.39
C SER A 27 -4.51 -0.20 -11.49
N SER A 28 -5.50 -0.77 -12.18
CA SER A 28 -6.30 -0.07 -13.19
C SER A 28 -7.15 1.08 -12.64
N ASN A 29 -7.51 1.03 -11.35
CA ASN A 29 -8.43 1.97 -10.74
C ASN A 29 -7.69 3.07 -9.95
N CYS A 30 -6.37 2.97 -9.83
CA CYS A 30 -5.55 3.96 -9.14
C CYS A 30 -4.93 4.94 -10.15
N PRO A 31 -5.24 6.24 -10.09
CA PRO A 31 -4.77 7.21 -11.08
C PRO A 31 -3.29 7.60 -10.93
N ILE A 32 -2.61 7.10 -9.88
CA ILE A 32 -1.27 7.55 -9.49
C ILE A 32 -0.19 6.51 -9.81
N ILE A 33 -0.58 5.25 -10.04
CA ILE A 33 0.38 4.20 -10.32
C ILE A 33 1.05 4.46 -11.67
N ASP A 34 2.38 4.47 -11.68
CA ASP A 34 3.12 4.57 -12.93
C ASP A 34 2.82 3.33 -13.81
N PRO A 35 2.75 3.51 -15.14
CA PRO A 35 2.51 2.39 -16.05
C PRO A 35 3.45 1.22 -15.81
N GLN A 36 4.74 1.48 -15.54
CA GLN A 36 5.77 0.45 -15.30
C GLN A 36 5.46 -0.50 -14.13
N PHE A 37 4.58 -0.10 -13.19
CA PHE A 37 4.15 -0.93 -12.06
C PHE A 37 2.77 -1.59 -12.29
N ASN A 38 2.11 -1.33 -13.42
CA ASN A 38 0.84 -1.95 -13.80
C ASN A 38 1.07 -3.16 -14.71
N CYS A 39 1.41 -4.31 -14.12
CA CYS A 39 1.70 -5.54 -14.88
C CYS A 39 0.52 -6.01 -15.75
N LYS A 40 -0.72 -5.77 -15.31
CA LYS A 40 -1.92 -6.15 -16.05
C LYS A 40 -2.10 -5.33 -17.32
N MET A 41 -1.82 -4.03 -17.26
CA MET A 41 -1.80 -3.14 -18.43
C MET A 41 -0.85 -3.65 -19.52
N PHE A 42 0.26 -4.27 -19.13
CA PHE A 42 1.25 -4.84 -20.05
C PHE A 42 1.06 -6.34 -20.33
N GLY A 43 -0.15 -6.86 -20.16
CA GLY A 43 -0.54 -8.17 -20.69
C GLY A 43 -0.25 -9.36 -19.78
N ARG A 44 0.09 -9.15 -18.50
CA ARG A 44 0.24 -10.27 -17.56
C ARG A 44 -1.09 -11.04 -17.40
N PRO A 45 -1.15 -12.33 -17.76
CA PRO A 45 -2.42 -13.06 -17.80
C PRO A 45 -2.87 -13.55 -16.41
N ASP A 46 -1.95 -13.95 -15.55
CA ASP A 46 -2.23 -14.51 -14.23
C ASP A 46 -2.49 -13.43 -13.17
N SER A 47 -3.32 -13.73 -12.17
CA SER A 47 -3.65 -12.80 -11.05
C SER A 47 -3.29 -13.35 -9.67
N ASN A 48 -2.78 -14.58 -9.58
CA ASN A 48 -2.54 -15.26 -8.29
C ASN A 48 -1.49 -14.54 -7.44
N TYR A 49 -0.57 -13.80 -8.05
CA TYR A 49 0.40 -12.98 -7.34
C TYR A 49 -0.23 -11.86 -6.48
N LEU A 50 -1.49 -11.50 -6.75
CA LEU A 50 -2.27 -10.53 -5.96
C LEU A 50 -3.02 -11.17 -4.79
N LYS A 51 -3.01 -12.50 -4.68
CA LYS A 51 -3.79 -13.30 -3.72
C LYS A 51 -2.91 -13.89 -2.62
N TYR A 52 -1.91 -13.12 -2.19
CA TYR A 52 -1.01 -13.51 -1.10
C TYR A 52 -0.96 -12.41 -0.04
N ARG A 53 -0.94 -12.83 1.22
CA ARG A 53 -0.65 -11.95 2.36
C ARG A 53 0.54 -12.49 3.16
N TRP A 54 1.30 -11.57 3.72
CA TRP A 54 2.38 -11.92 4.65
C TRP A 54 1.79 -12.22 6.03
N ARG A 55 2.09 -13.40 6.57
CA ARG A 55 1.75 -13.77 7.95
C ARG A 55 3.02 -13.85 8.79
N PRO A 56 3.25 -12.88 9.69
CA PRO A 56 4.39 -12.93 10.59
C PRO A 56 4.29 -14.10 11.58
N LEU A 57 5.41 -14.44 12.19
CA LEU A 57 5.47 -15.43 13.25
C LEU A 57 4.91 -14.82 14.55
N ASN A 58 4.10 -15.61 15.27
CA ASN A 58 3.48 -15.27 16.56
C ASN A 58 2.41 -14.16 16.55
N CYS A 59 1.91 -13.74 15.38
CA CYS A 59 0.84 -12.75 15.29
C CYS A 59 0.13 -12.76 13.92
N GLU A 60 -1.07 -12.18 13.87
CA GLU A 60 -1.77 -11.84 12.64
C GLU A 60 -1.75 -10.32 12.47
N LEU A 61 -1.56 -9.86 11.22
CA LEU A 61 -1.65 -8.42 10.91
C LEU A 61 -3.11 -8.03 10.68
N PRO A 62 -3.57 -6.91 11.25
CA PRO A 62 -4.88 -6.38 10.90
C PRO A 62 -4.91 -6.00 9.42
N ARG A 63 -6.06 -6.17 8.78
CA ARG A 63 -6.26 -5.69 7.40
C ARG A 63 -6.11 -4.16 7.39
N PHE A 64 -5.40 -3.65 6.38
CA PHE A 64 -5.26 -2.20 6.20
C PHE A 64 -6.63 -1.54 6.02
N ASN A 65 -6.77 -0.35 6.60
CA ASN A 65 -7.95 0.51 6.48
C ASN A 65 -7.47 1.95 6.22
N GLY A 66 -7.63 2.42 4.99
CA GLY A 66 -7.22 3.72 4.51
C GLY A 66 -7.94 4.88 5.19
N VAL A 67 -9.20 4.70 5.58
CA VAL A 67 -9.97 5.70 6.35
C VAL A 67 -9.33 5.93 7.72
N GLN A 68 -9.08 4.86 8.48
CA GLN A 68 -8.43 4.93 9.80
C GLN A 68 -7.00 5.46 9.68
N PHE A 69 -6.29 5.08 8.63
CA PHE A 69 -4.96 5.62 8.34
C PHE A 69 -5.01 7.14 8.14
N LEU A 70 -5.93 7.65 7.33
CA LEU A 70 -6.09 9.09 7.10
C LEU A 70 -6.47 9.86 8.37
N ILE A 71 -7.36 9.31 9.21
CA ILE A 71 -7.69 9.89 10.52
C ILE A 71 -6.42 10.02 11.37
N GLY A 72 -5.63 8.95 11.49
CA GLY A 72 -4.38 8.95 12.28
C GLY A 72 -3.29 9.86 11.72
N MET A 73 -3.35 10.14 10.42
CA MET A 73 -2.40 10.98 9.66
C MET A 73 -2.86 12.42 9.48
N ARG A 74 -4.01 12.82 10.04
CA ARG A 74 -4.49 14.20 9.97
C ARG A 74 -3.45 15.18 10.51
N GLY A 75 -3.14 16.22 9.72
CA GLY A 75 -2.15 17.24 10.06
C GLY A 75 -0.69 16.76 10.02
N LYS A 76 -0.42 15.54 9.52
CA LYS A 76 0.93 14.96 9.41
C LYS A 76 1.29 14.76 7.95
N SER A 77 2.58 14.54 7.68
CA SER A 77 3.11 14.23 6.36
C SER A 77 4.03 13.01 6.45
N ILE A 78 3.99 12.14 5.44
CA ILE A 78 4.94 11.04 5.24
C ILE A 78 5.74 11.35 3.98
N MET A 79 7.05 11.18 4.06
CA MET A 79 7.95 11.33 2.92
C MET A 79 8.73 10.03 2.73
N PHE A 80 8.70 9.50 1.51
CA PHE A 80 9.55 8.39 1.09
C PHE A 80 10.80 9.00 0.43
N VAL A 81 11.97 8.67 0.96
CA VAL A 81 13.26 9.15 0.44
C VAL A 81 14.08 7.94 0.03
N GLY A 82 14.47 7.88 -1.23
CA GLY A 82 15.21 6.75 -1.78
C GLY A 82 15.20 6.75 -3.29
N ASP A 83 15.22 5.54 -3.86
CA ASP A 83 15.25 5.28 -5.29
C ASP A 83 13.86 4.92 -5.83
N SER A 84 13.83 4.26 -6.99
CA SER A 84 12.61 3.79 -7.64
C SER A 84 11.81 2.79 -6.80
N LEU A 85 12.42 2.04 -5.88
CA LEU A 85 11.69 1.15 -4.97
C LEU A 85 10.92 1.93 -3.91
N GLY A 86 11.52 3.00 -3.38
CA GLY A 86 10.84 3.92 -2.46
C GLY A 86 9.63 4.59 -3.12
N ARG A 87 9.78 5.00 -4.39
CA ARG A 87 8.66 5.50 -5.21
C ARG A 87 7.56 4.46 -5.39
N ASN A 88 7.92 3.20 -5.69
CA ASN A 88 6.95 2.13 -5.85
C ASN A 88 6.14 1.87 -4.56
N GLN A 89 6.79 1.91 -3.40
CA GLN A 89 6.09 1.79 -2.10
C GLN A 89 5.18 2.99 -1.83
N TRP A 90 5.62 4.21 -2.14
CA TRP A 90 4.82 5.42 -2.02
C TRP A 90 3.54 5.37 -2.86
N GLU A 91 3.64 4.96 -4.13
CA GLU A 91 2.47 4.80 -5.02
C GLU A 91 1.53 3.71 -4.51
N SER A 92 2.06 2.57 -4.02
CA SER A 92 1.26 1.50 -3.42
C SER A 92 0.45 1.99 -2.23
N LEU A 93 1.08 2.73 -1.29
CA LEU A 93 0.38 3.29 -0.14
C LEU A 93 -0.75 4.24 -0.56
N ILE A 94 -0.50 5.13 -1.52
CA ILE A 94 -1.53 6.04 -2.04
C ILE A 94 -2.69 5.27 -2.64
N CYS A 95 -2.42 4.24 -3.45
CA CYS A 95 -3.47 3.44 -4.07
C CYS A 95 -4.30 2.65 -3.05
N MET A 96 -3.68 2.12 -1.99
CA MET A 96 -4.41 1.48 -0.89
C MET A 96 -5.35 2.45 -0.19
N ILE A 97 -4.91 3.69 0.06
CA ILE A 97 -5.76 4.70 0.71
C ILE A 97 -6.89 5.14 -0.25
N TYR A 98 -6.54 5.43 -1.51
CA TYR A 98 -7.51 5.87 -2.53
C TYR A 98 -8.63 4.86 -2.77
N ALA A 99 -8.33 3.55 -2.71
CA ALA A 99 -9.33 2.50 -2.84
C ALA A 99 -10.41 2.53 -1.75
N ASP A 100 -10.05 2.94 -0.53
CA ASP A 100 -10.97 3.06 0.60
C ASP A 100 -11.71 4.41 0.63
N VAL A 101 -11.17 5.45 -0.03
CA VAL A 101 -11.78 6.80 -0.11
C VAL A 101 -11.83 7.35 -1.54
N PRO A 102 -12.48 6.66 -2.50
CA PRO A 102 -12.42 7.02 -3.92
C PRO A 102 -13.10 8.35 -4.26
N GLN A 103 -13.95 8.87 -3.36
CA GLN A 103 -14.64 10.17 -3.52
C GLN A 103 -13.86 11.34 -2.91
N SER A 104 -12.81 11.08 -2.13
CA SER A 104 -11.99 12.16 -1.56
C SER A 104 -11.33 12.97 -2.67
N GLN A 105 -11.37 14.30 -2.53
CA GLN A 105 -10.62 15.17 -3.42
C GLN A 105 -9.13 14.95 -3.24
N THR A 106 -8.37 14.90 -4.33
CA THR A 106 -6.93 14.64 -4.28
C THR A 106 -6.15 15.62 -5.13
N GLN A 107 -4.90 15.87 -4.74
CA GLN A 107 -3.97 16.73 -5.48
C GLN A 107 -2.64 16.02 -5.64
N LEU A 108 -2.18 15.90 -6.88
CA LEU A 108 -0.85 15.44 -7.21
C LEU A 108 -0.04 16.59 -7.82
N VAL A 109 1.11 16.88 -7.21
CA VAL A 109 2.12 17.77 -7.78
C VAL A 109 3.36 16.95 -8.08
N ARG A 110 3.70 16.80 -9.36
CA ARG A 110 4.93 16.12 -9.79
C ARG A 110 6.05 17.14 -9.96
N GLY A 111 7.19 16.87 -9.34
CA GLY A 111 8.44 17.60 -9.52
C GLY A 111 9.59 16.63 -9.76
N GLU A 112 10.72 17.13 -10.27
CA GLU A 112 11.87 16.27 -10.61
C GLU A 112 12.44 15.53 -9.41
N GLN A 113 12.63 16.23 -8.29
CA GLN A 113 13.21 15.67 -7.07
C GLN A 113 12.16 15.32 -6.01
N LEU A 114 10.99 15.95 -6.09
CA LEU A 114 9.93 15.82 -5.10
C LEU A 114 8.57 15.74 -5.79
N SER A 115 7.86 14.66 -5.55
CA SER A 115 6.44 14.52 -5.88
C SER A 115 5.62 14.53 -4.60
N THR A 116 4.52 15.29 -4.59
CA THR A 116 3.63 15.44 -3.44
C THR A 116 2.22 14.99 -3.81
N PHE A 117 1.66 14.08 -3.03
CA PHE A 117 0.26 13.68 -3.13
C PHE A 117 -0.49 14.06 -1.86
N ARG A 118 -1.68 14.64 -2.01
CA ARG A 118 -2.53 15.07 -0.89
C ARG A 118 -3.94 14.55 -1.08
N PHE A 119 -4.51 14.05 0.01
CA PHE A 119 -5.95 13.91 0.17
C PHE A 119 -6.46 15.23 0.76
N LEU A 120 -7.21 15.99 -0.04
CA LEU A 120 -7.82 17.26 0.36
C LEU A 120 -9.11 16.94 1.10
N GLU A 121 -9.23 17.43 2.35
CA GLU A 121 -10.39 17.23 3.24
C GLU A 121 -11.12 15.92 2.96
N ALA A 122 -10.51 14.80 3.34
CA ALA A 122 -11.20 13.53 3.27
C ALA A 122 -12.49 13.66 4.10
N GLU A 123 -13.64 13.69 3.43
CA GLU A 123 -14.95 13.51 4.04
C GLU A 123 -14.96 12.10 4.63
N VAL A 124 -14.55 12.00 5.89
CA VAL A 124 -14.60 10.79 6.70
C VAL A 124 -15.75 10.90 7.67
#